data_AF-A0A060CL04-F1
#
_entry.id   AF-A0A060CL04-F1
#
_cell.length_a   1.000
_cell.length_b   1.000
_cell.length_c   1.000
_cell.angle_alpha   90.00
_cell.angle_beta   90.00
_cell.angle_gamma   90.00
#
_symmetry.space_group_name_H-M   'P 1'
#
loop_
_entity.id
_entity.type
_entity.pdbx_description
1 polymer ?
#
loop_
_entity_poly.entity_id
_entity_poly.type
_entity_poly.pdbx_seq_one_letter_code
_entity_poly.pdbx_strand_id
1 'polypeptide(L)'
;MTAVSPYLIFANSPVDLSGCIVKVSEGCSLQQMYPTFIQMAQQYKVPLGAYCYTHAQTTDRAQQEAITAISALQNQGINSLPLGIFIDVEDPSVLAMDKDDITACASAFINQCANMGFTNGG
;
A
#
# COMPACT_ATOMS: atom_id res chain seq x y z
N MET A 1 -11.77 31.18 13.95
CA MET A 1 -12.22 29.88 13.40
C MET A 1 -10.97 29.06 13.12
N THR A 2 -10.64 28.09 13.95
CA THR A 2 -9.55 27.15 13.68
C THR A 2 -10.03 26.22 12.58
N ALA A 3 -9.35 26.24 11.44
CA ALA A 3 -9.59 25.28 10.37
C ALA A 3 -9.45 23.87 10.96
N VAL A 4 -10.53 23.09 10.92
CA VAL A 4 -10.46 21.67 11.26
C VAL A 4 -9.57 21.07 10.18
N SER A 5 -8.38 20.64 10.59
CA SER A 5 -7.47 19.95 9.69
C SER A 5 -8.21 18.72 9.13
N PRO A 6 -8.25 18.52 7.80
CA PRO A 6 -8.91 17.35 7.20
C PRO A 6 -8.16 16.04 7.47
N TYR A 7 -7.12 16.08 8.32
CA TYR A 7 -6.25 14.95 8.58
C TYR A 7 -6.79 14.11 9.75
N LEU A 8 -6.70 12.79 9.55
CA LEU A 8 -6.92 11.84 10.63
C LEU A 8 -5.76 11.96 11.63
N ILE A 9 -6.02 12.52 12.81
CA ILE A 9 -5.06 12.54 13.91
C ILE A 9 -5.32 11.31 14.79
N PHE A 10 -4.44 10.32 14.75
CA PHE A 10 -4.63 9.08 15.51
C PHE A 10 -4.84 9.31 17.01
N ALA A 11 -4.19 10.32 17.61
CA ALA A 11 -4.41 10.70 19.00
C ALA A 11 -5.86 11.08 19.35
N ASN A 12 -6.61 11.57 18.37
CA ASN A 12 -7.96 12.10 18.54
C ASN A 12 -9.01 11.16 17.94
N SER A 13 -8.63 9.93 17.58
CA SER A 13 -9.57 8.95 17.08
C SER A 13 -10.67 8.70 18.12
N PRO A 14 -11.96 8.77 17.76
CA PRO A 14 -13.05 8.49 18.69
C PRO A 14 -13.15 6.99 19.03
N VAL A 15 -12.35 6.15 18.38
CA VAL A 15 -12.27 4.71 18.55
C VAL A 15 -10.81 4.27 18.69
N ASP A 16 -10.59 3.16 19.39
CA ASP A 16 -9.27 2.54 19.41
C ASP A 16 -8.93 1.98 18.02
N LEU A 17 -7.75 2.30 17.51
CA LEU A 17 -7.32 1.91 16.17
C LEU A 17 -6.44 0.68 16.26
N SER A 18 -6.99 -0.47 15.88
CA SER A 18 -6.24 -1.74 15.83
C SER A 18 -5.22 -1.80 14.69
N GLY A 19 -5.23 -0.83 13.77
CA GLY A 19 -4.33 -0.79 12.63
C GLY A 19 -4.69 0.26 11.58
N CYS A 20 -3.77 0.52 10.66
CA CYS A 20 -4.01 1.33 9.47
C CYS A 20 -3.35 0.72 8.23
N ILE A 21 -4.04 0.71 7.09
CA ILE A 21 -3.50 0.33 5.79
C ILE A 21 -3.36 1.60 4.95
N VAL A 22 -2.13 1.96 4.57
CA VAL A 22 -1.83 3.23 3.88
C VAL A 22 -1.72 3.01 2.37
N LYS A 23 -2.37 3.87 1.56
CA LYS A 23 -2.12 3.92 0.11
C LYS A 23 -0.72 4.48 -0.12
N VAL A 24 0.20 3.65 -0.60
CA VAL A 24 1.58 4.08 -0.87
C VAL A 24 1.70 4.60 -2.30
N SER A 25 1.10 3.88 -3.24
CA SER A 25 1.19 4.21 -4.66
C SER A 25 -0.12 3.95 -5.41
N GLU A 26 -0.21 4.61 -6.54
CA GLU A 26 -1.15 4.31 -7.62
C GLU A 26 -0.33 4.03 -8.88
N GLY A 27 -0.37 2.77 -9.32
CA GLY A 27 0.64 2.23 -10.22
C GLY A 27 2.05 2.52 -9.71
N CYS A 28 2.84 3.24 -10.52
CA CYS A 28 4.20 3.67 -10.17
C CYS A 28 4.28 5.12 -9.64
N SER A 29 3.15 5.73 -9.30
CA SER A 29 3.10 7.09 -8.77
C SER A 29 2.86 7.07 -7.27
N LEU A 30 3.74 7.71 -6.50
CA LEU A 30 3.64 7.74 -5.05
C LEU A 30 2.57 8.72 -4.56
N GLN A 31 1.85 8.36 -3.51
CA GLN A 31 0.88 9.24 -2.87
C GLN A 31 1.59 10.30 -2.02
N GLN A 32 1.31 11.57 -2.25
CA GLN A 32 2.02 12.66 -1.57
C GLN A 32 2.03 12.53 -0.03
N MET A 33 0.96 11.99 0.55
CA MET A 33 0.75 11.92 1.99
C MET A 33 1.20 10.61 2.65
N TYR A 34 1.61 9.58 1.89
CA TYR A 34 1.99 8.30 2.50
C TYR A 34 3.08 8.44 3.60
N PRO A 35 4.12 9.30 3.46
CA PRO A 35 5.16 9.42 4.49
C PRO A 35 4.60 9.98 5.80
N THR A 36 3.71 10.97 5.72
CA THR A 36 3.07 11.57 6.90
C THR A 36 2.23 10.54 7.65
N PHE A 37 1.47 9.70 6.96
CA PHE A 37 0.68 8.66 7.60
C PHE A 37 1.54 7.57 8.25
N ILE A 38 2.65 7.17 7.62
CA ILE A 38 3.61 6.25 8.22
C ILE A 38 4.21 6.85 9.50
N GLN A 39 4.66 8.12 9.45
CA GLN A 39 5.22 8.80 10.61
C GLN A 39 4.22 8.87 11.78
N MET A 40 2.95 9.17 11.48
CA MET A 40 1.90 9.20 12.49
C MET A 40 1.65 7.81 13.08
N ALA A 41 1.59 6.77 12.25
CA ALA A 41 1.36 5.41 12.72
C ALA A 41 2.48 4.94 13.65
N GLN A 42 3.74 5.24 13.31
CA GLN A 42 4.89 4.98 14.18
C GLN A 42 4.81 5.77 15.50
N GLN A 43 4.53 7.07 15.44
CA GLN A 43 4.41 7.93 16.62
C GLN A 43 3.36 7.43 17.60
N TYR A 44 2.21 6.98 17.08
CA TYR A 44 1.08 6.52 17.88
C TYR A 44 1.04 4.99 18.07
N LYS A 45 2.08 4.27 17.63
CA LYS A 45 2.21 2.81 17.75
C LYS A 45 1.04 2.03 17.15
N VAL A 46 0.48 2.54 16.06
CA VAL A 46 -0.60 1.89 15.30
C VAL A 46 0.01 0.87 14.33
N PRO A 47 -0.41 -0.41 14.34
CA PRO A 47 0.06 -1.41 13.37
C PRO A 47 -0.17 -0.98 11.92
N LEU A 48 0.81 -1.24 11.06
CA LEU A 48 0.82 -0.77 9.68
C LEU A 48 0.59 -1.90 8.67
N GLY A 49 -0.25 -1.62 7.69
CA GLY A 49 -0.28 -2.26 6.38
C GLY A 49 -0.10 -1.21 5.29
N ALA A 50 0.09 -1.67 4.06
CA ALA A 50 0.22 -0.79 2.91
C ALA A 50 -0.50 -1.38 1.69
N TYR A 51 -0.92 -0.54 0.75
CA TYR A 51 -1.45 -1.02 -0.53
C TYR A 51 -0.99 -0.17 -1.72
N CYS A 52 -1.02 -0.80 -2.89
CA CYS A 52 -0.88 -0.16 -4.19
C CYS A 52 -2.20 -0.31 -4.96
N TYR A 53 -2.79 0.80 -5.38
CA TYR A 53 -3.86 0.78 -6.39
C TYR A 53 -3.25 0.44 -7.74
N THR A 54 -3.59 -0.71 -8.32
CA THR A 54 -2.90 -1.22 -9.50
C THR A 54 -3.52 -0.72 -10.80
N HIS A 55 -2.67 -0.44 -11.78
CA HIS A 55 -3.04 -0.25 -13.19
C HIS A 55 -2.40 -1.35 -14.06
N ALA A 56 -1.91 -2.43 -13.46
CA ALA A 56 -1.12 -3.43 -14.14
C ALA A 56 -1.99 -4.34 -15.01
N GLN A 57 -1.74 -4.27 -16.33
CA GLN A 57 -2.33 -5.20 -17.30
C GLN A 57 -1.36 -6.28 -17.77
N THR A 58 -0.15 -6.31 -17.20
CA THR A 58 0.87 -7.33 -17.45
C THR A 58 1.63 -7.65 -16.16
N THR A 59 2.22 -8.84 -16.09
CA THR A 59 3.03 -9.27 -14.94
C THR A 59 4.23 -8.36 -14.69
N ASP A 60 4.91 -7.92 -15.75
CA ASP A 60 6.08 -7.02 -15.65
C ASP A 60 5.67 -5.67 -15.06
N ARG A 61 4.49 -5.18 -15.47
CA ARG A 61 3.94 -3.94 -14.91
C ARG A 61 3.60 -4.11 -13.43
N ALA A 62 2.99 -5.22 -13.04
CA ALA A 62 2.69 -5.53 -11.65
C ALA A 62 3.97 -5.61 -10.77
N GLN A 63 5.05 -6.19 -11.30
CA GLN A 63 6.35 -6.21 -10.61
C GLN A 63 6.93 -4.80 -10.42
N GLN A 64 6.84 -3.92 -11.42
CA GLN A 64 7.29 -2.52 -11.30
C GLN A 64 6.51 -1.75 -10.23
N GLU A 65 5.21 -2.00 -10.12
CA GLU A 65 4.34 -1.40 -9.11
C GLU A 65 4.71 -1.89 -7.71
N ALA A 66 4.95 -3.19 -7.54
CA ALA A 66 5.47 -3.76 -6.30
C ALA A 66 6.83 -3.14 -5.90
N ILE A 67 7.78 -3.05 -6.85
CA ILE A 67 9.08 -2.42 -6.62
C ILE A 67 8.90 -0.97 -6.16
N THR A 68 8.02 -0.22 -6.82
CA THR A 68 7.76 1.19 -6.48
C THR A 68 7.23 1.32 -5.05
N ALA A 69 6.21 0.56 -4.69
CA ALA A 69 5.61 0.60 -3.36
C ALA A 69 6.59 0.17 -2.27
N ILE A 70 7.30 -0.94 -2.46
CA ILE A 70 8.21 -1.48 -1.45
C ILE A 70 9.46 -0.60 -1.29
N SER A 71 10.06 -0.11 -2.38
CA SER A 71 11.19 0.82 -2.27
C SER A 71 10.80 2.12 -1.56
N ALA A 72 9.58 2.63 -1.78
CA ALA A 72 9.08 3.79 -1.06
C ALA A 72 8.96 3.54 0.45
N LEU A 73 8.45 2.37 0.86
CA LEU A 73 8.37 1.95 2.26
C LEU A 73 9.75 1.80 2.90
N GLN A 74 10.68 1.14 2.21
CA GLN A 74 12.06 0.96 2.70
C GLN A 74 12.78 2.30 2.86
N ASN A 75 12.53 3.27 1.96
CA ASN A 75 13.07 4.62 2.08
C ASN A 75 12.53 5.39 3.31
N GLN A 76 11.37 4.98 3.86
CA GLN A 76 10.85 5.47 5.15
C GLN A 76 11.35 4.64 6.35
N GLY A 77 12.28 3.71 6.14
CA GLY A 77 12.80 2.82 7.17
C GLY A 77 11.82 1.70 7.57
N ILE A 78 10.80 1.42 6.76
CA ILE A 78 9.86 0.33 7.00
C ILE A 78 10.43 -0.96 6.42
N ASN A 79 10.66 -1.93 7.31
CA ASN A 79 11.19 -3.26 6.95
C ASN A 79 10.19 -4.41 7.23
N SER A 80 9.01 -4.09 7.76
CA SER A 80 7.95 -5.06 8.06
C SER A 80 6.59 -4.37 8.11
N LEU A 81 5.55 -5.05 7.62
CA LEU A 81 4.16 -4.61 7.69
C LEU A 81 3.35 -5.63 8.48
N PRO A 82 3.05 -5.38 9.77
CA PRO A 82 2.28 -6.31 10.60
C PRO A 82 0.91 -6.68 10.02
N LEU A 83 0.28 -5.78 9.27
CA LEU A 83 -1.01 -6.02 8.61
C LEU A 83 -0.87 -6.46 7.15
N GLY A 84 0.34 -6.45 6.60
CA GLY A 84 0.64 -6.90 5.26
C GLY A 84 0.69 -5.83 4.17
N ILE A 85 1.04 -6.28 2.96
CA ILE A 85 1.04 -5.52 1.70
C ILE A 85 -0.09 -6.03 0.81
N PHE A 86 -0.86 -5.12 0.22
CA PHE A 86 -2.04 -5.45 -0.57
C PHE A 86 -1.94 -4.88 -1.99
N ILE A 87 -2.47 -5.62 -2.95
CA ILE A 87 -2.76 -5.11 -4.29
C ILE A 87 -4.26 -4.77 -4.36
N ASP A 88 -4.56 -3.52 -4.70
CA ASP A 88 -5.93 -3.03 -4.82
C ASP A 88 -6.35 -3.05 -6.30
N VAL A 89 -7.16 -4.06 -6.65
CA VAL A 89 -7.60 -4.40 -8.01
C VAL A 89 -9.04 -3.91 -8.22
N GLU A 90 -9.17 -2.62 -8.49
CA GLU A 90 -10.47 -1.97 -8.73
C GLU A 90 -10.51 -1.15 -10.03
N ASP A 91 -9.35 -0.97 -10.69
CA ASP A 91 -9.29 -0.17 -11.92
C ASP A 91 -10.10 -0.81 -13.06
N PRO A 92 -10.99 -0.06 -13.73
CA PRO A 92 -11.80 -0.60 -14.82
C PRO A 92 -10.99 -1.26 -15.94
N SER A 93 -9.79 -0.76 -16.23
CA SER A 93 -8.92 -1.35 -17.26
C SER A 93 -8.35 -2.71 -16.86
N VAL A 94 -8.14 -2.93 -15.56
CA VAL A 94 -7.68 -4.21 -15.01
C VAL A 94 -8.85 -5.17 -14.87
N LEU A 95 -10.01 -4.69 -14.40
CA LEU A 95 -11.23 -5.49 -14.29
C LEU A 95 -11.80 -5.94 -15.65
N ALA A 96 -11.40 -5.30 -16.75
CA ALA A 96 -11.77 -5.68 -18.10
C ALA A 96 -10.91 -6.82 -18.70
N MET A 97 -9.83 -7.23 -18.03
CA MET A 97 -8.96 -8.32 -18.47
C MET A 97 -9.59 -9.70 -18.20
N ASP A 98 -9.02 -10.74 -18.82
CA ASP A 98 -9.34 -12.11 -18.46
C ASP A 98 -8.92 -12.42 -17.01
N LYS A 99 -9.71 -13.23 -16.31
CA LYS A 99 -9.50 -13.54 -14.89
C LYS A 99 -8.13 -14.18 -14.62
N ASP A 100 -7.63 -14.97 -15.57
CA ASP A 100 -6.32 -15.61 -15.48
C ASP A 100 -5.20 -14.56 -15.56
N ASP A 101 -5.35 -13.53 -16.39
CA ASP A 101 -4.38 -12.44 -16.50
C ASP A 101 -4.39 -11.54 -15.25
N ILE A 102 -5.58 -11.26 -14.68
CA ILE A 102 -5.70 -10.55 -13.40
C ILE A 102 -4.98 -11.34 -12.30
N THR A 103 -5.22 -12.65 -12.24
CA THR A 103 -4.57 -13.55 -11.27
C THR A 103 -3.05 -13.58 -11.46
N ALA A 104 -2.58 -13.61 -12.71
CA ALA A 104 -1.15 -13.58 -13.03
C ALA A 104 -0.51 -12.26 -12.57
N CYS A 105 -1.17 -11.11 -12.78
CA CYS A 105 -0.68 -9.81 -12.32
C CYS A 105 -0.64 -9.72 -10.79
N ALA A 106 -1.70 -10.14 -10.10
CA ALA A 106 -1.73 -10.18 -8.63
C ALA A 106 -0.62 -11.09 -8.07
N SER A 107 -0.44 -12.27 -8.67
CA SER A 107 0.62 -13.21 -8.30
C SER A 107 2.01 -12.61 -8.51
N ALA A 108 2.23 -11.92 -9.63
CA ALA A 108 3.50 -11.27 -9.94
C ALA A 108 3.82 -10.15 -8.94
N PHE A 109 2.83 -9.35 -8.55
CA PHE A 109 2.98 -8.32 -7.52
C PHE A 109 3.38 -8.92 -6.16
N ILE A 110 2.60 -9.90 -5.66
CA ILE A 110 2.83 -10.51 -4.34
C ILE A 110 4.18 -11.22 -4.28
N ASN A 111 4.53 -11.98 -5.32
CA ASN A 111 5.84 -12.63 -5.41
C ASN A 111 6.98 -11.61 -5.41
N GLN A 112 6.81 -10.48 -6.10
CA GLN A 112 7.81 -9.43 -6.09
C GLN A 112 7.96 -8.76 -4.72
N CYS A 113 6.86 -8.54 -3.99
CA CYS A 113 6.92 -8.07 -2.60
C CYS A 113 7.67 -9.06 -1.70
N ALA A 114 7.39 -10.36 -1.84
CA ALA A 114 8.07 -11.41 -1.08
C ALA A 114 9.58 -11.46 -1.40
N ASN A 115 9.95 -11.33 -2.67
CA ASN A 115 11.35 -11.25 -3.12
C ASN A 115 12.09 -10.05 -2.51
N MET A 116 11.37 -8.99 -2.15
CA MET A 116 11.92 -7.80 -1.49
C MET A 116 11.83 -7.85 0.05
N GLY A 117 11.44 -9.00 0.62
CA GLY A 117 11.40 -9.25 2.06
C GLY A 117 10.04 -9.03 2.74
N PHE A 118 8.98 -8.77 1.98
CA PHE A 118 7.63 -8.55 2.52
C PHE A 118 6.72 -9.76 2.20
N THR A 119 6.69 -10.72 3.11
CA THR A 119 6.03 -12.03 2.90
C THR A 119 4.58 -12.11 3.37
N ASN A 120 4.11 -11.11 4.14
CA ASN A 120 2.71 -11.03 4.56
C ASN A 120 1.91 -10.27 3.49
N GLY A 121 1.62 -10.92 2.37
CA GLY A 121 0.82 -10.36 1.28
C GLY A 121 -0.63 -10.84 1.32
N GLY A 122 -1.58 -9.98 0.93
CA GLY A 122 -3.01 -10.28 0.82
C GLY A 122 -3.62 -9.72 -0.46
#